data_AF-A0A413UAP9-F1
#
_entry.id   AF-A0A413UAP9-F1
#
_cell.length_a   1.000
_cell.length_b   1.000
_cell.length_c   1.000
_cell.angle_alpha   90.00
_cell.angle_beta   90.00
_cell.angle_gamma   90.00
#
_symmetry.space_group_name_H-M   'P 1'
#
loop_
_entity.id
_entity.type
_entity.pdbx_description
1 polymer ?
#
loop_
_entity_poly.entity_id
_entity_poly.type
_entity_poly.pdbx_seq_one_letter_code
_entity_poly.pdbx_strand_id
1 'polypeptide(L)'
;MNIALIRTMDSQGRIVIPAEIRKQMKLSDGDALELENVGMELLLRKCPTHLNGKEEMASYLSVLYSVIHCGIAICSEAHILVSAGIYLPEGTPVTEELAELVADGQELISAENCPVYPVSNTRQPVCAFFPILREDREPLALLLCSRTGQHLSEMELGCAKLVAAVIANKIK
;
A
#
# COMPACT_ATOMS: atom_id res chain seq x y z
N MET A 1 11.56 -9.53 -40.13
CA MET A 1 12.99 -9.82 -39.91
C MET A 1 13.39 -9.14 -38.61
N ASN A 2 13.55 -9.89 -37.52
CA ASN A 2 14.10 -9.30 -36.29
C ASN A 2 15.61 -9.20 -36.45
N ILE A 3 16.10 -8.00 -36.72
CA ILE A 3 17.53 -7.71 -36.73
C ILE A 3 18.03 -7.86 -35.29
N ALA A 4 18.97 -8.77 -35.06
CA ALA A 4 19.63 -8.88 -33.77
C ALA A 4 20.54 -7.66 -33.57
N LEU A 5 20.26 -6.86 -32.55
CA LEU A 5 21.09 -5.71 -32.16
C LEU A 5 22.15 -6.19 -31.16
N ILE A 6 23.40 -6.32 -31.62
CA ILE A 6 24.53 -6.71 -30.76
C ILE A 6 24.96 -5.50 -29.92
N ARG A 7 25.07 -5.68 -28.60
CA ARG A 7 25.59 -4.70 -27.66
C ARG A 7 26.60 -5.36 -26.73
N THR A 8 27.63 -4.61 -26.36
CA THR A 8 28.65 -5.04 -25.40
C THR A 8 28.25 -4.63 -24.00
N MET A 9 28.61 -5.45 -23.03
CA MET A 9 28.52 -5.15 -21.61
C MET A 9 29.72 -4.28 -21.21
N ASP A 10 29.52 -3.31 -20.34
CA ASP A 10 30.62 -2.54 -19.76
C ASP A 10 31.25 -3.22 -18.55
N SER A 11 32.28 -2.60 -17.95
CA SER A 11 32.99 -3.14 -16.79
C SER A 11 32.15 -3.24 -15.51
N GLN A 12 30.96 -2.64 -15.48
CA GLN A 12 30.02 -2.68 -14.35
C GLN A 12 28.83 -3.61 -14.62
N GLY A 13 28.84 -4.36 -15.72
CA GLY A 13 27.76 -5.26 -16.07
C GLY A 13 26.56 -4.61 -16.75
N ARG A 14 26.66 -3.33 -17.14
CA ARG A 14 25.54 -2.60 -17.76
C ARG A 14 25.48 -2.87 -19.25
N ILE A 15 24.26 -2.97 -19.77
CA ILE A 15 23.97 -3.09 -21.21
C ILE A 15 23.02 -1.95 -21.59
N VAL A 16 23.30 -1.26 -22.69
CA VAL A 16 22.46 -0.16 -23.18
C VAL A 16 21.31 -0.74 -24.02
N ILE A 17 20.06 -0.48 -23.61
CA ILE A 17 18.86 -0.77 -24.40
C ILE A 17 18.71 0.29 -25.50
N PRO A 18 18.78 -0.07 -26.80
CA PRO A 18 18.65 0.88 -27.90
C PRO A 18 17.32 1.65 -27.88
N ALA A 19 17.33 2.88 -28.39
CA ALA A 19 16.18 3.78 -28.37
C ALA A 19 14.95 3.20 -29.10
N GLU A 20 15.17 2.38 -30.12
CA GLU A 20 14.13 1.70 -30.89
C GLU A 20 13.36 0.71 -30.03
N ILE A 21 14.09 -0.11 -29.26
CA ILE A 21 13.50 -1.08 -28.32
C ILE A 21 12.81 -0.33 -27.18
N ARG A 22 13.44 0.73 -26.64
CA ARG A 22 12.81 1.57 -25.62
C ARG A 22 11.48 2.14 -26.10
N LYS A 23 11.42 2.67 -27.32
CA LYS A 23 10.18 3.21 -27.90
C LYS A 23 9.12 2.14 -28.12
N GLN A 24 9.51 0.96 -28.62
CA GLN A 24 8.59 -0.15 -28.85
C GLN A 24 8.00 -0.70 -27.54
N MET A 25 8.85 -0.86 -26.52
CA MET A 25 8.48 -1.38 -25.20
C MET A 25 7.97 -0.28 -24.24
N LYS A 26 7.89 0.97 -24.71
CA LYS A 26 7.51 2.16 -23.92
C LYS A 26 8.35 2.32 -22.65
N LEU A 27 9.66 2.10 -22.74
CA LEU A 27 10.61 2.28 -21.64
C LEU A 27 11.08 3.73 -21.55
N SER A 28 11.00 4.29 -20.35
CA SER A 28 11.47 5.62 -20.00
C SER A 28 12.62 5.55 -18.98
N ASP A 29 13.41 6.61 -18.89
CA ASP A 29 14.48 6.69 -17.89
C ASP A 29 13.85 6.61 -16.49
N GLY A 30 14.36 5.70 -15.65
CA GLY A 30 13.79 5.41 -14.32
C GLY A 30 12.77 4.27 -14.28
N ASP A 31 12.35 3.70 -15.42
CA ASP A 31 11.47 2.53 -15.42
C ASP A 31 12.16 1.31 -14.77
N ALA A 32 11.44 0.62 -13.89
CA ALA A 32 11.88 -0.66 -13.32
C ALA A 32 11.75 -1.78 -14.36
N LEU A 33 12.76 -2.65 -14.44
CA LEU A 33 12.80 -3.80 -15.32
C LEU A 33 13.03 -5.07 -14.50
N GLU A 34 12.24 -6.10 -14.77
CA GLU A 34 12.43 -7.44 -14.23
C GLU A 34 13.42 -8.20 -15.12
N LEU A 35 14.38 -8.86 -14.49
CA LEU A 35 15.38 -9.70 -15.14
C LEU A 35 15.15 -11.16 -14.73
N GLU A 36 14.83 -11.99 -15.71
CA GLU A 36 14.63 -13.43 -15.52
C GLU A 36 15.62 -14.22 -16.38
N ASN A 37 16.18 -15.29 -15.80
CA ASN A 37 17.08 -16.20 -16.50
C ASN A 37 16.27 -17.36 -17.10
N VAL A 38 16.27 -17.48 -18.43
CA VAL A 38 15.61 -18.56 -19.16
C VAL A 38 16.67 -19.34 -19.93
N GLY A 39 17.26 -20.34 -19.25
CA GLY A 39 18.32 -21.17 -19.82
C GLY A 39 19.63 -20.40 -20.01
N MET A 40 19.92 -20.00 -21.25
CA MET A 40 21.07 -19.14 -21.60
C MET A 40 20.64 -17.74 -22.09
N GLU A 41 19.35 -17.43 -21.99
CA GLU A 41 18.78 -16.16 -22.41
C GLU A 41 18.40 -15.31 -21.20
N LEU A 42 18.56 -14.00 -21.33
CA LEU A 42 18.03 -13.03 -20.37
C LEU A 42 16.71 -12.47 -20.88
N LEU A 43 15.64 -12.73 -20.15
CA LEU A 43 14.34 -12.15 -20.41
C LEU A 43 14.22 -10.85 -19.61
N LEU A 44 14.01 -9.74 -20.32
CA LEU A 44 13.74 -8.43 -19.75
C LEU A 44 12.25 -8.12 -19.91
N ARG A 45 11.56 -7.91 -18.79
CA ARG A 45 10.16 -7.48 -18.79
C ARG A 45 10.08 -6.07 -18.22
N LYS A 46 9.33 -5.18 -18.89
CA LYS A 46 8.94 -3.92 -18.27
C LYS A 46 8.14 -4.28 -17.04
N CYS A 47 8.61 -3.91 -15.85
CA CYS A 47 7.72 -3.96 -14.70
C CYS A 47 6.57 -3.01 -15.06
N PRO A 48 5.31 -3.48 -15.10
CA PRO A 48 4.21 -2.55 -15.05
C PRO A 48 4.54 -1.61 -13.90
N THR A 49 4.26 -0.33 -14.04
CA THR A 49 4.11 0.55 -12.87
C THR A 49 2.96 -0.02 -12.04
N HIS A 50 3.18 -1.16 -11.39
CA HIS A 50 2.40 -1.68 -10.31
C HIS A 50 2.66 -0.69 -9.20
N LEU A 51 1.65 0.11 -8.95
CA LEU A 51 1.49 0.84 -7.72
C LEU A 51 1.75 -0.15 -6.58
N ASN A 52 2.94 0.00 -5.98
CA ASN A 52 3.48 -0.75 -4.86
C ASN A 52 2.38 -1.21 -3.89
N GLY A 53 2.03 -2.49 -3.94
CA GLY A 53 1.15 -3.13 -2.96
C GLY A 53 -0.30 -2.64 -2.91
N LYS A 54 -0.74 -1.65 -3.70
CA LYS A 54 -2.08 -1.05 -3.52
C LYS A 54 -3.22 -2.02 -3.84
N GLU A 55 -3.14 -2.73 -4.96
CA GLU A 55 -4.15 -3.75 -5.32
C GLU A 55 -4.16 -4.90 -4.31
N GLU A 56 -2.99 -5.27 -3.78
CA GLU A 56 -2.90 -6.26 -2.71
C GLU A 56 -3.52 -5.74 -1.40
N MET A 57 -3.20 -4.51 -0.98
CA MET A 57 -3.83 -3.85 0.16
C MET A 57 -5.34 -3.79 0.00
N ALA A 58 -5.86 -3.42 -1.18
CA ALA A 58 -7.27 -3.41 -1.48
C ALA A 58 -7.89 -4.81 -1.35
N SER A 59 -7.19 -5.86 -1.81
CA SER A 59 -7.62 -7.25 -1.67
C SER A 59 -7.68 -7.69 -0.20
N TYR A 60 -6.65 -7.38 0.59
CA TYR A 60 -6.65 -7.67 2.03
C TYR A 60 -7.79 -6.95 2.77
N LEU A 61 -8.01 -5.68 2.45
CA LEU A 61 -9.11 -4.87 3.01
C LEU A 61 -10.48 -5.43 2.63
N SER A 62 -10.66 -5.87 1.38
CA SER A 62 -11.89 -6.51 0.91
C SER A 62 -12.18 -7.79 1.71
N VAL A 63 -11.17 -8.63 1.95
CA VAL A 63 -11.31 -9.85 2.75
C VAL A 63 -11.65 -9.50 4.19
N LEU A 64 -10.93 -8.57 4.80
CA LEU A 64 -11.19 -8.15 6.17
C LEU A 64 -12.63 -7.61 6.31
N TYR A 65 -13.06 -6.73 5.40
CA TYR A 65 -14.41 -6.18 5.37
C TYR A 65 -15.51 -7.25 5.26
N SER A 66 -15.26 -8.32 4.51
CA SER A 66 -16.21 -9.42 4.38
C SER A 66 -16.46 -10.20 5.69
N VAL A 67 -15.55 -10.08 6.65
CA VAL A 67 -15.63 -10.76 7.96
C VAL A 67 -16.15 -9.80 9.04
N ILE A 68 -15.62 -8.58 9.12
CA ILE A 68 -15.92 -7.64 10.22
C ILE A 68 -17.05 -6.64 9.89
N HIS A 69 -17.35 -6.42 8.60
CA HIS A 69 -18.36 -5.47 8.12
C HIS A 69 -18.24 -4.02 8.66
N CYS A 70 -17.05 -3.64 9.10
CA CYS A 70 -16.69 -2.32 9.60
C CYS A 70 -16.04 -1.47 8.49
N GLY A 71 -16.08 -0.14 8.54
CA GLY A 71 -15.32 0.68 7.61
C GLY A 71 -13.81 0.47 7.83
N ILE A 72 -13.03 0.33 6.76
CA ILE A 72 -11.60 0.05 6.84
C ILE A 72 -10.87 0.98 5.89
N ALA A 73 -9.74 1.52 6.30
CA ALA A 73 -8.86 2.27 5.42
C ALA A 73 -7.39 2.05 5.77
N ILE A 74 -6.51 2.28 4.79
CA ILE A 74 -5.08 2.44 5.03
C ILE A 74 -4.71 3.87 4.67
N CYS A 75 -3.91 4.49 5.51
CA CYS A 75 -3.38 5.83 5.30
C CYS A 75 -1.88 5.88 5.56
N SER A 76 -1.23 6.89 4.97
CA SER A 76 0.06 7.40 5.44
C SER A 76 -0.16 8.60 6.36
N GLU A 77 0.92 9.25 6.79
CA GLU A 77 0.85 10.54 7.52
C GLU A 77 0.17 11.66 6.72
N ALA A 78 0.14 11.55 5.39
CA ALA A 78 -0.35 12.61 4.52
C ALA A 78 -1.77 12.37 4.00
N HIS A 79 -2.11 11.14 3.61
CA HIS A 79 -3.37 10.87 2.89
C HIS A 79 -3.84 9.42 2.98
N ILE A 80 -5.11 9.21 2.59
CA ILE A 80 -5.71 7.89 2.43
C ILE A 80 -5.17 7.20 1.17
N LEU A 81 -4.73 5.94 1.30
CA LEU A 81 -4.24 5.11 0.21
C LEU A 81 -5.33 4.20 -0.37
N VAL A 82 -6.11 3.55 0.50
CA VAL A 82 -7.15 2.61 0.09
C VAL A 82 -8.21 2.49 1.19
N SER A 83 -9.46 2.19 0.82
CA SER A 83 -10.57 1.99 1.75
C SER A 83 -11.52 0.89 1.30
N ALA A 84 -12.23 0.28 2.25
CA ALA A 84 -13.28 -0.72 2.05
C ALA A 84 -14.40 -0.51 3.09
N GLY A 85 -15.67 -0.64 2.69
CA GLY A 85 -16.80 -0.46 3.60
C GLY A 85 -17.09 0.99 4.04
N ILE A 86 -16.22 1.93 3.69
CA ILE A 86 -16.35 3.38 3.90
C ILE A 86 -15.92 4.13 2.63
N TYR A 87 -16.56 5.26 2.35
CA TYR A 87 -16.16 6.12 1.23
C TYR A 87 -15.07 7.10 1.69
N LEU A 88 -13.81 6.70 1.51
CA LEU A 88 -12.64 7.57 1.67
C LEU A 88 -11.83 7.52 0.38
N PRO A 89 -11.97 8.54 -0.50
CA PRO A 89 -11.23 8.59 -1.76
C PRO A 89 -9.71 8.57 -1.53
N GLU A 90 -9.00 7.88 -2.40
CA GLU A 90 -7.55 7.94 -2.43
C GLU A 90 -7.04 9.38 -2.60
N GLY A 91 -5.96 9.71 -1.89
CA GLY A 91 -5.38 11.05 -1.92
C GLY A 91 -6.10 12.06 -1.03
N THR A 92 -7.19 11.66 -0.35
CA THR A 92 -7.85 12.54 0.63
C THR A 92 -6.89 12.78 1.80
N PRO A 93 -6.63 14.03 2.19
CA PRO A 93 -5.72 14.33 3.29
C PRO A 93 -6.30 13.84 4.63
N VAL A 94 -5.42 13.29 5.48
CA VAL A 94 -5.79 12.90 6.84
C VAL A 94 -5.84 14.11 7.78
N THR A 95 -6.50 13.95 8.92
CA THR A 95 -6.48 14.98 9.99
C THR A 95 -5.10 15.04 10.65
N GLU A 96 -4.77 16.21 11.23
CA GLU A 96 -3.49 16.39 11.94
C GLU A 96 -3.35 15.39 13.11
N GLU A 97 -4.43 15.18 13.86
CA GLU A 97 -4.52 14.18 14.94
C GLU A 97 -4.16 12.77 14.46
N LEU A 98 -4.63 12.38 13.27
CA LEU A 98 -4.33 11.07 12.71
C LEU A 98 -2.89 10.99 12.19
N ALA A 99 -2.37 12.07 11.58
CA ALA A 99 -0.99 12.13 11.12
C ALA A 99 0.00 11.94 12.28
N GLU A 100 -0.25 12.58 13.42
CA GLU A 100 0.55 12.40 14.64
C GLU A 100 0.54 10.96 15.15
N LEU A 101 -0.63 10.29 15.10
CA LEU A 101 -0.75 8.86 15.47
C LEU A 101 0.03 7.94 14.52
N VAL A 102 0.02 8.23 13.22
CA VAL A 102 0.82 7.49 12.23
C VAL A 102 2.31 7.67 12.48
N ALA A 103 2.75 8.88 12.83
CA ALA A 103 4.14 9.17 13.13
C ALA A 103 4.62 8.53 14.46
N ASP A 104 3.77 8.51 15.50
CA ASP A 104 4.09 7.87 16.79
C ASP A 104 4.14 6.34 16.68
N GLY A 105 3.34 5.78 15.77
CA GLY A 105 3.37 4.35 15.45
C GLY A 105 2.85 3.44 16.57
N GLN A 106 2.10 3.98 17.52
CA GLN A 106 1.46 3.21 18.59
C GLN A 106 0.06 2.74 18.21
N GLU A 107 -0.31 1.54 18.65
CA GLU A 107 -1.69 1.05 18.49
C GLU A 107 -2.65 1.85 19.36
N LEU A 108 -3.80 2.22 18.78
CA LEU A 108 -4.86 2.92 19.49
C LEU A 108 -6.16 2.12 19.33
N ILE A 109 -6.77 1.75 20.46
CA ILE A 109 -8.13 1.23 20.51
C ILE A 109 -8.95 2.31 21.21
N SER A 110 -9.74 3.05 20.43
CA SER A 110 -10.41 4.24 20.94
C SER A 110 -11.49 3.85 21.94
N ALA A 111 -11.34 4.33 23.17
CA ALA A 111 -12.41 4.40 24.16
C ALA A 111 -13.13 5.74 23.98
N GLU A 112 -14.45 5.72 24.02
CA GLU A 112 -15.45 6.70 23.55
C GLU A 112 -15.26 8.21 23.89
N ASN A 113 -14.21 8.60 24.63
CA ASN A 113 -14.03 9.94 25.18
C ASN A 113 -13.38 10.95 24.22
N CYS A 114 -12.69 10.52 23.14
CA CYS A 114 -12.12 11.44 22.14
C CYS A 114 -12.15 10.83 20.74
N PRO A 115 -13.17 11.15 19.91
CA PRO A 115 -13.30 10.57 18.57
C PRO A 115 -12.29 11.21 17.61
N VAL A 116 -11.31 10.43 17.18
CA VAL A 116 -10.41 10.80 16.08
C VAL A 116 -11.11 10.48 14.75
N TYR A 117 -11.09 11.40 13.79
CA TYR A 117 -11.69 11.19 12.48
C TYR A 117 -10.60 11.01 11.41
N PRO A 118 -10.78 10.08 10.45
CA PRO A 118 -9.78 9.86 9.42
C PRO A 118 -9.59 11.06 8.48
N VAL A 119 -10.66 11.83 8.23
CA VAL A 119 -10.67 13.02 7.37
C VAL A 119 -11.67 14.03 7.91
N SER A 120 -11.48 15.33 7.63
CA SER A 120 -12.29 16.42 8.22
C SER A 120 -13.80 16.36 7.93
N ASN A 121 -14.21 15.68 6.85
CA ASN A 121 -15.60 15.64 6.38
C ASN A 121 -16.33 14.32 6.64
N THR A 122 -15.73 13.38 7.38
CA THR A 122 -16.37 12.10 7.68
C THR A 122 -17.19 12.15 8.97
N ARG A 123 -18.22 11.31 9.05
CA ARG A 123 -19.06 11.14 10.25
C ARG A 123 -18.75 9.87 11.03
N GLN A 124 -17.77 9.09 10.57
CA GLN A 124 -17.38 7.83 11.18
C GLN A 124 -16.01 8.00 11.87
N PRO A 125 -15.94 7.93 13.21
CA PRO A 125 -14.68 8.02 13.92
C PRO A 125 -13.87 6.73 13.79
N VAL A 126 -12.55 6.86 13.94
CA VAL A 126 -11.61 5.74 14.08
C VAL A 126 -11.84 5.07 15.42
N CYS A 127 -12.22 3.78 15.40
CA CYS A 127 -12.41 2.98 16.60
C CYS A 127 -11.17 2.15 16.95
N ALA A 128 -10.37 1.78 15.95
CA ALA A 128 -9.08 1.13 16.17
C ALA A 128 -8.08 1.52 15.08
N PHE A 129 -6.82 1.51 15.47
CA PHE A 129 -5.68 1.92 14.69
C PHE A 129 -4.55 0.91 14.91
N PHE A 130 -4.00 0.37 13.82
CA PHE A 130 -2.89 -0.56 13.85
C PHE A 130 -1.76 -0.08 12.94
N PRO A 131 -0.56 0.19 13.48
CA PRO A 131 0.58 0.62 12.69
C PRO A 131 1.05 -0.50 11.76
N ILE A 132 1.47 -0.13 10.55
CA ILE A 132 2.06 -1.00 9.53
C ILE A 132 3.52 -0.53 9.37
N LEU A 133 4.39 -1.09 10.21
CA LEU A 133 5.81 -0.72 10.24
C LEU A 133 6.56 -1.41 9.09
N ARG A 134 7.21 -0.60 8.25
CA ARG A 134 8.00 -1.06 7.10
C ARG A 134 9.40 -0.50 7.21
N GLU A 135 10.41 -1.35 7.05
CA GLU A 135 11.82 -0.91 7.06
C GLU A 135 12.07 0.07 5.90
N ASP A 136 12.70 1.22 6.21
CA ASP A 136 13.11 2.26 5.26
C ASP A 136 12.01 2.86 4.37
N ARG A 137 10.74 2.83 4.80
CA ARG A 137 9.60 3.42 4.08
C ARG A 137 8.77 4.35 4.97
N GLU A 138 7.87 5.10 4.33
CA GLU A 138 6.86 5.89 5.05
C GLU A 138 6.02 4.99 5.97
N PRO A 139 5.74 5.43 7.21
CA PRO A 139 4.87 4.68 8.10
C PRO A 139 3.44 4.71 7.56
N LEU A 140 2.80 3.55 7.62
CA LEU A 140 1.42 3.37 7.23
C LEU A 140 0.61 2.91 8.44
N ALA A 141 -0.71 3.07 8.37
CA ALA A 141 -1.60 2.55 9.39
C ALA A 141 -2.88 1.95 8.79
N LEU A 142 -3.38 0.89 9.42
CA LEU A 142 -4.69 0.33 9.18
C LEU A 142 -5.70 0.94 10.17
N LEU A 143 -6.75 1.53 9.64
CA LEU A 143 -7.83 2.17 10.38
C LEU A 143 -9.08 1.32 10.33
N LEU A 144 -9.74 1.16 11.47
CA LEU A 144 -11.11 0.70 11.56
C LEU A 144 -12.00 1.88 11.91
N CYS A 145 -13.02 2.12 11.09
CA CYS A 145 -13.99 3.21 11.20
C CYS A 145 -15.37 2.61 11.45
N SER A 146 -15.86 2.78 12.66
CA SER A 146 -17.14 2.22 13.09
C SER A 146 -18.25 3.25 12.92
N ARG A 147 -19.48 2.79 12.66
CA ARG A 147 -20.65 3.65 12.82
C ARG A 147 -20.87 3.88 14.31
N THR A 148 -21.25 5.09 14.70
CA THR A 148 -21.52 5.48 16.09
C THR A 148 -22.30 4.40 16.85
N GLY A 149 -21.70 3.82 17.89
CA GLY A 149 -22.31 2.81 18.78
C GLY A 149 -21.98 1.35 18.49
N GLN A 150 -21.21 1.02 17.45
CA GLN A 150 -20.74 -0.34 17.20
C GLN A 150 -19.36 -0.56 17.84
N HIS A 151 -19.32 -1.41 18.87
CA HIS A 151 -18.09 -1.88 19.50
C HIS A 151 -17.53 -3.08 18.75
N LEU A 152 -16.22 -3.08 18.54
CA LEU A 152 -15.50 -4.23 17.97
C LEU A 152 -15.11 -5.18 19.10
N SER A 153 -15.35 -6.47 18.87
CA SER A 153 -14.87 -7.58 19.70
C SER A 153 -13.36 -7.77 19.60
N GLU A 154 -12.78 -8.45 20.59
CA GLU A 154 -11.36 -8.83 20.57
C GLU A 154 -10.99 -9.65 19.32
N MET A 155 -11.92 -10.46 18.79
CA MET A 155 -11.71 -11.23 17.58
C MET A 155 -11.56 -10.32 16.35
N GLU A 156 -12.42 -9.31 16.21
CA GLU A 156 -12.35 -8.36 15.10
C GLU A 156 -11.08 -7.51 15.15
N LEU A 157 -10.69 -7.06 16.34
CA LEU A 157 -9.42 -6.36 16.57
C LEU A 157 -8.21 -7.26 16.25
N GLY A 158 -8.26 -8.53 16.68
CA GLY A 158 -7.23 -9.52 16.36
C GLY A 158 -7.09 -9.77 14.85
N CYS A 159 -8.20 -9.86 14.12
CA CYS A 159 -8.19 -9.98 12.67
C CYS A 159 -7.54 -8.77 12.00
N ALA A 160 -7.89 -7.55 12.41
CA ALA A 160 -7.30 -6.34 11.86
C ALA A 160 -5.79 -6.23 12.15
N LYS A 161 -5.37 -6.56 13.38
CA LYS A 161 -3.95 -6.60 13.76
C LYS A 161 -3.16 -7.61 12.93
N LEU A 162 -3.73 -8.79 12.68
CA LEU A 162 -3.12 -9.80 11.82
C LEU A 162 -2.97 -9.28 10.38
N VAL A 163 -4.01 -8.65 9.82
CA VAL A 163 -3.97 -8.08 8.47
C VAL A 163 -2.91 -6.98 8.36
N ALA A 164 -2.81 -6.08 9.34
CA ALA A 164 -1.77 -5.06 9.39
C ALA A 164 -0.36 -5.67 9.38
N ALA A 165 -0.13 -6.73 10.17
CA ALA A 165 1.15 -7.45 10.20
C ALA A 165 1.46 -8.19 8.89
N VAL A 166 0.44 -8.79 8.25
CA VAL A 166 0.60 -9.44 6.94
C VAL A 166 1.00 -8.41 5.88
N ILE A 167 0.33 -7.26 5.87
CA ILE A 167 0.63 -6.17 4.94
C ILE A 167 2.06 -5.66 5.16
N ALA A 168 2.46 -5.42 6.41
CA ALA A 168 3.82 -4.99 6.74
C ALA A 168 4.90 -5.96 6.22
N ASN A 169 4.65 -7.27 6.26
CA ASN A 169 5.60 -8.29 5.82
C ASN A 169 5.60 -8.51 4.29
N LYS A 170 4.42 -8.45 3.65
CA LYS A 170 4.26 -8.73 2.21
C LYS A 170 4.60 -7.54 1.34
N ILE A 171 4.26 -6.34 1.79
CA ILE A 171 4.41 -5.10 1.03
C ILE A 171 5.67 -4.41 1.53
N LYS A 172 6.81 -4.89 1.04
CA LYS A 172 8.13 -4.29 1.32
C LYS A 172 8.29 -2.97 0.59
#